data_AF-A0A7C3PQP3-F1
#
_entry.id   AF-A0A7C3PQP3-F1
#
_cell.length_a   1.000
_cell.length_b   1.000
_cell.length_c   1.000
_cell.angle_alpha   90.00
_cell.angle_beta   90.00
_cell.angle_gamma   90.00
#
_symmetry.space_group_name_H-M   'P 1'
#
loop_
_entity.id
_entity.type
_entity.pdbx_description
1 polymer ?
#
loop_
_entity_poly.entity_id
_entity_poly.type
_entity_poly.pdbx_seq_one_letter_code
_entity_poly.pdbx_strand_id
1 'polypeptide(L)'
;MNSSVRSGRDASALLRLVSSHFSSESFNSSSFFLSYMALSFGGDIEIILSTFHFWYTHFLKVIFMPRFEIDVDPCDHLTADAIGKPGQRVFYLQAYQEQRTITVIIEKAQLNSLAIGIEQFLAQINEQNPNLTEASGDYVEDVMRINPPVDPLFRVGEIGLGYDKDRDLVVLFVKEILTEEDDPETGAVIRFWATRTQVRMLARWGVEVVSRGRPICPQCGQPMEPEGHFCPKKNGHLH
;
A
#
# COMPACT_ATOMS: atom_id res chain seq x y z
N MET A 1 -6.80 9.87 74.37
CA MET A 1 -7.32 10.72 73.27
C MET A 1 -6.95 10.07 71.94
N ASN A 2 -7.87 10.15 70.98
CA ASN A 2 -7.81 9.86 69.54
C ASN A 2 -8.02 8.41 69.02
N SER A 3 -9.29 8.16 68.67
CA SER A 3 -9.87 7.72 67.38
C SER A 3 -8.99 7.06 66.29
N SER A 4 -9.48 5.97 65.69
CA SER A 4 -9.96 5.98 64.30
C SER A 4 -10.76 4.72 63.93
N VAL A 5 -11.80 4.93 63.12
CA VAL A 5 -12.74 3.96 62.54
C VAL A 5 -12.31 3.70 61.09
N ARG A 6 -12.35 2.44 60.61
CA ARG A 6 -12.44 2.11 59.18
C ARG A 6 -13.49 1.02 58.96
N SER A 7 -14.52 1.37 58.21
CA SER A 7 -15.62 0.50 57.77
C SER A 7 -15.29 -0.13 56.42
N GLY A 8 -15.58 -1.43 56.29
CA GLY A 8 -15.65 -2.11 54.99
C GLY A 8 -16.91 -1.68 54.23
N ARG A 9 -16.84 -1.65 52.90
CA ARG A 9 -18.02 -1.58 52.02
C ARG A 9 -17.88 -2.59 50.89
N ASP A 10 -18.94 -3.38 50.73
CA ASP A 10 -19.15 -4.51 49.82
C ASP A 10 -18.93 -4.20 48.33
N ALA A 11 -18.06 -5.00 47.69
CA ALA A 11 -17.79 -4.96 46.25
C ALA A 11 -18.99 -5.38 45.37
N SER A 12 -19.97 -6.10 45.94
CA SER A 12 -21.14 -6.59 45.21
C SER A 12 -22.17 -5.49 44.88
N ALA A 13 -22.24 -4.44 45.70
CA ALA A 13 -23.11 -3.29 45.47
C ALA A 13 -22.60 -2.37 44.34
N LEU A 14 -21.28 -2.29 44.16
CA LEU A 14 -20.65 -1.51 43.09
C LEU A 14 -20.82 -2.16 41.71
N LEU A 15 -20.72 -3.50 41.61
CA LEU A 15 -20.95 -4.20 40.33
C LEU A 15 -22.39 -4.03 39.81
N ARG A 16 -23.39 -3.97 40.69
CA ARG A 16 -24.80 -3.76 40.28
C ARG A 16 -25.08 -2.32 39.82
N LEU A 17 -24.33 -1.34 40.36
CA LEU A 17 -24.44 0.05 39.91
C LEU A 17 -23.84 0.23 38.50
N VAL A 18 -22.75 -0.49 38.20
CA VAL A 18 -22.07 -0.43 36.89
C VAL A 18 -22.87 -1.13 35.79
N SER A 19 -23.56 -2.24 36.06
CA SER A 19 -24.37 -2.91 35.03
C SER A 19 -25.69 -2.21 34.68
N SER A 20 -26.20 -1.32 35.53
CA SER A 20 -27.52 -0.67 35.33
C SER A 20 -27.47 0.69 34.65
N HIS A 21 -26.28 1.20 34.31
CA HIS A 21 -26.10 2.55 33.76
C HIS A 21 -25.51 2.62 32.35
N PHE A 22 -25.20 1.50 31.70
CA PHE A 22 -24.44 1.52 30.45
C PHE A 22 -25.21 0.90 29.30
N SER A 23 -26.11 1.71 28.73
CA SER A 23 -26.60 1.57 27.38
C SER A 23 -25.91 2.61 26.51
N SER A 24 -25.26 2.12 25.45
CA SER A 24 -24.92 2.79 24.18
C SER A 24 -24.08 4.09 24.20
N GLU A 25 -23.03 4.04 23.36
CA GLU A 25 -22.29 5.14 22.71
C GLU A 25 -20.90 5.51 23.27
N SER A 26 -19.90 5.29 22.39
CA SER A 26 -18.47 5.66 22.49
C SER A 26 -17.61 4.93 23.53
N PHE A 27 -17.22 3.69 23.21
CA PHE A 27 -16.20 2.94 23.93
C PHE A 27 -14.82 3.60 23.73
N ASN A 28 -14.36 4.40 24.69
CA ASN A 28 -12.95 4.75 24.79
C ASN A 28 -12.25 3.71 25.69
N SER A 29 -11.79 2.62 25.08
CA SER A 29 -11.11 1.48 25.73
C SER A 29 -9.94 1.88 26.62
N SER A 30 -9.28 3.00 26.30
CA SER A 30 -8.17 3.59 27.08
C SER A 30 -8.58 3.98 28.50
N SER A 31 -9.81 4.48 28.70
CA SER A 31 -10.29 4.96 30.01
C SER A 31 -10.60 3.82 30.98
N PHE A 32 -11.14 2.71 30.46
CA PHE A 32 -11.39 1.49 31.24
C PHE A 32 -10.09 0.81 31.67
N PHE A 33 -9.11 0.75 30.77
CA PHE A 33 -7.83 0.10 31.07
C PHE A 33 -7.03 0.86 32.13
N LEU A 34 -7.00 2.19 32.06
CA LEU A 34 -6.37 3.05 33.09
C LEU A 34 -7.03 2.90 34.47
N SER A 35 -8.36 2.80 34.52
CA SER A 35 -9.08 2.56 35.79
C SER A 35 -8.78 1.19 36.38
N TYR A 36 -8.75 0.13 35.56
CA TYR A 36 -8.42 -1.23 36.00
C TYR A 36 -6.98 -1.34 36.51
N MET A 37 -6.03 -0.71 35.80
CA MET A 37 -4.62 -0.66 36.16
C MET A 37 -4.38 0.11 37.47
N ALA A 38 -5.05 1.25 37.66
CA ALA A 38 -4.99 2.02 38.89
C ALA A 38 -5.49 1.22 40.11
N LEU A 39 -6.51 0.38 39.92
CA LEU A 39 -7.03 -0.52 40.95
C LEU A 39 -6.11 -1.72 41.23
N SER A 40 -5.38 -2.21 40.22
CA SER A 40 -4.56 -3.44 40.31
C SER A 40 -3.13 -3.19 40.83
N PHE A 41 -2.57 -2.00 40.61
CA PHE A 41 -1.18 -1.68 40.95
C PHE A 41 -1.00 -0.62 42.05
N GLY A 42 -2.05 -0.36 42.85
CA GLY A 42 -1.92 0.44 44.07
C GLY A 42 -1.56 1.91 43.89
N GLY A 43 -1.62 2.46 42.67
CA GLY A 43 -1.39 3.88 42.40
C GLY A 43 0.06 4.28 42.12
N ASP A 44 0.98 3.34 41.90
CA ASP A 44 2.35 3.66 41.48
C ASP A 44 2.36 4.19 40.04
N ILE A 45 2.43 5.52 39.90
CA ILE A 45 2.27 6.27 38.65
C ILE A 45 3.29 5.84 37.59
N GLU A 46 4.55 5.54 37.96
CA GLU A 46 5.57 5.09 37.01
C GLU A 46 5.26 3.71 36.40
N ILE A 47 4.71 2.79 37.19
CA ILE A 47 4.33 1.44 36.74
C ILE A 47 3.07 1.51 35.86
N ILE A 48 2.11 2.36 36.24
CA ILE A 48 0.88 2.58 35.46
C ILE A 48 1.21 3.23 34.11
N LEU A 49 2.09 4.23 34.08
CA LEU A 49 2.48 4.91 32.83
C LEU A 49 3.34 4.03 31.92
N SER A 50 4.29 3.25 32.46
CA SER A 50 5.11 2.36 31.63
C SER A 50 4.29 1.21 31.06
N THR A 51 3.39 0.63 31.88
CA THR A 51 2.52 -0.45 31.46
C THR A 51 1.42 0.06 30.53
N PHE A 52 0.88 1.28 30.72
CA PHE A 52 -0.04 1.92 29.79
C PHE A 52 0.65 2.28 28.47
N HIS A 53 1.89 2.77 28.49
CA HIS A 53 2.64 3.03 27.26
C HIS A 53 2.93 1.73 26.50
N PHE A 54 3.35 0.67 27.21
CA PHE A 54 3.57 -0.64 26.63
C PHE A 54 2.26 -1.25 26.09
N TRP A 55 1.18 -1.23 26.87
CA TRP A 55 -0.13 -1.68 26.38
C TRP A 55 -0.61 -0.81 25.22
N TYR A 56 -0.56 0.51 25.29
CA TYR A 56 -1.07 1.39 24.23
C TYR A 56 -0.27 1.24 22.94
N THR A 57 1.06 1.19 23.00
CA THR A 57 1.90 1.00 21.80
C THR A 57 1.79 -0.41 21.22
N HIS A 58 1.65 -1.45 22.05
CA HIS A 58 1.51 -2.83 21.59
C HIS A 58 0.08 -3.14 21.14
N PHE A 59 -0.92 -2.63 21.83
CA PHE A 59 -2.35 -2.81 21.54
C PHE A 59 -2.80 -1.99 20.33
N LEU A 60 -2.26 -0.77 20.12
CA LEU A 60 -2.47 -0.06 18.86
C LEU A 60 -1.81 -0.75 17.67
N LYS A 61 -0.59 -1.28 17.83
CA LYS A 61 0.06 -2.10 16.78
C LYS A 61 -0.72 -3.35 16.43
N VAL A 62 -1.39 -3.98 17.40
CA VAL A 62 -2.19 -5.19 17.18
C VAL A 62 -3.57 -4.88 16.58
N ILE A 63 -4.12 -3.69 16.81
CA ILE A 63 -5.42 -3.26 16.27
C ILE A 63 -5.29 -2.63 14.87
N PHE A 64 -4.20 -1.91 14.60
CA PHE A 64 -3.94 -1.19 13.36
C PHE A 64 -2.72 -1.78 12.63
N MET A 65 -2.72 -3.09 12.41
CA MET A 65 -1.68 -3.77 11.64
C MET A 65 -2.19 -4.04 10.22
N PRO A 66 -1.37 -3.81 9.18
CA PRO A 66 -1.74 -4.22 7.84
C PRO A 66 -2.00 -5.72 7.84
N ARG A 67 -2.97 -6.15 7.02
CA ARG A 67 -3.37 -7.55 6.89
C ARG A 67 -2.18 -8.49 6.65
N PHE A 68 -1.20 -8.01 5.88
CA PHE A 68 0.15 -8.55 5.84
C PHE A 68 1.14 -7.52 5.28
N GLU A 69 2.43 -7.72 5.54
CA GLU A 69 3.52 -7.01 4.88
C GLU A 69 4.46 -7.99 4.18
N ILE A 70 4.91 -7.65 2.97
CA ILE A 70 5.92 -8.42 2.23
C ILE A 70 7.04 -7.48 1.81
N ASP A 71 8.28 -7.84 2.13
CA ASP A 71 9.48 -7.21 1.58
C ASP A 71 10.12 -8.14 0.54
N VAL A 72 10.18 -7.67 -0.70
CA VAL A 72 10.90 -8.34 -1.79
C VAL A 72 12.27 -7.66 -1.92
N ASP A 73 13.22 -8.15 -1.11
CA ASP A 73 14.51 -7.50 -0.90
C ASP A 73 15.73 -8.43 -1.05
N PRO A 74 16.57 -8.27 -2.09
CA PRO A 74 16.34 -7.48 -3.30
C PRO A 74 15.42 -8.23 -4.29
N CYS A 75 14.85 -7.50 -5.24
CA CYS A 75 14.19 -8.06 -6.42
C CYS A 75 15.23 -8.57 -7.43
N ASP A 76 15.08 -9.80 -7.91
CA ASP A 76 15.84 -10.31 -9.06
C ASP A 76 15.36 -9.63 -10.36
N HIS A 77 14.04 -9.43 -10.46
CA HIS A 77 13.41 -8.73 -11.56
C HIS A 77 12.15 -8.02 -11.10
N LEU A 78 11.87 -6.84 -11.68
CA LEU A 78 10.69 -6.04 -11.42
C LEU A 78 10.15 -5.52 -12.76
N THR A 79 8.88 -5.80 -13.02
CA THR A 79 8.21 -5.40 -14.27
C THR A 79 6.73 -5.11 -14.05
N ALA A 80 6.10 -4.48 -15.04
CA ALA A 80 4.66 -4.32 -15.13
C ALA A 80 4.20 -4.69 -16.53
N ASP A 81 3.04 -5.30 -16.70
CA ASP A 81 2.47 -5.61 -18.02
C ASP A 81 0.95 -5.60 -17.95
N ALA A 82 0.30 -5.71 -19.11
CA ALA A 82 -1.14 -5.72 -19.23
C ALA A 82 -1.62 -6.93 -20.02
N ILE A 83 -2.46 -7.76 -19.40
CA ILE A 83 -3.00 -8.98 -20.00
C ILE A 83 -4.47 -8.76 -20.37
N GLY A 84 -4.87 -9.18 -21.57
CA GLY A 84 -6.25 -9.10 -22.07
C GLY A 84 -6.37 -8.31 -23.38
N LYS A 85 -7.60 -8.22 -23.91
CA LYS A 85 -7.89 -7.46 -25.13
C LYS A 85 -7.86 -5.95 -24.86
N PRO A 86 -7.49 -5.09 -25.83
CA PRO A 86 -7.61 -3.63 -25.68
C PRO A 86 -8.99 -3.22 -25.15
N GLY A 87 -9.02 -2.37 -24.12
CA GLY A 87 -10.26 -1.98 -23.42
C GLY A 87 -10.69 -2.91 -22.27
N GLN A 88 -10.16 -4.13 -22.22
CA GLN A 88 -10.42 -5.14 -21.17
C GLN A 88 -9.11 -5.67 -20.56
N ARG A 89 -8.04 -4.88 -20.62
CA ARG A 89 -6.74 -5.26 -20.06
C ARG A 89 -6.74 -5.07 -18.55
N VAL A 90 -6.17 -6.04 -17.85
CA VAL A 90 -5.80 -5.90 -16.44
C VAL A 90 -4.30 -5.63 -16.39
N PHE A 91 -3.90 -4.59 -15.65
CA PHE A 91 -2.51 -4.21 -15.50
C PHE A 91 -1.97 -4.80 -14.20
N TYR A 92 -0.75 -5.30 -14.26
CA TYR A 92 -0.07 -5.96 -13.15
C TYR A 92 1.28 -5.32 -12.91
N LEU A 93 1.70 -5.29 -11.65
CA LEU A 93 3.08 -5.11 -11.24
C LEU A 93 3.56 -6.46 -10.67
N GLN A 94 4.74 -6.91 -11.08
CA GLN A 94 5.26 -8.21 -10.71
C GLN A 94 6.75 -8.13 -10.38
N ALA A 95 7.10 -8.75 -9.26
CA ALA A 95 8.48 -8.92 -8.84
C ALA A 95 8.83 -10.39 -8.67
N TYR A 96 10.09 -10.71 -8.97
CA TYR A 96 10.68 -12.02 -8.82
C TYR A 96 11.75 -11.96 -7.75
N GLN A 97 11.77 -12.98 -6.89
CA GLN A 97 12.84 -13.20 -5.93
C GLN A 97 13.00 -14.69 -5.68
N GLU A 98 14.15 -15.24 -6.07
CA GLU A 98 14.48 -16.65 -6.04
C GLU A 98 13.41 -17.49 -6.75
N GLN A 99 12.59 -18.22 -5.99
CA GLN A 99 11.48 -19.04 -6.49
C GLN A 99 10.10 -18.42 -6.25
N ARG A 100 10.06 -17.19 -5.73
CA ARG A 100 8.83 -16.47 -5.40
C ARG A 100 8.51 -15.45 -6.48
N THR A 101 7.26 -15.42 -6.88
CA THR A 101 6.71 -14.38 -7.76
C THR A 101 5.60 -13.66 -7.01
N ILE A 102 5.78 -12.36 -6.82
CA ILE A 102 4.81 -11.49 -6.14
C ILE A 102 4.14 -10.64 -7.20
N THR A 103 2.81 -10.75 -7.30
CA THR A 103 2.01 -10.05 -8.30
C THR A 103 0.92 -9.23 -7.62
N VAL A 104 0.71 -8.00 -8.08
CA VAL A 104 -0.42 -7.15 -7.67
C VAL A 104 -1.09 -6.53 -8.89
N ILE A 105 -2.37 -6.20 -8.77
CA ILE A 105 -3.11 -5.46 -9.80
C ILE A 105 -2.89 -3.97 -9.59
N ILE A 106 -2.57 -3.24 -10.65
CA ILE A 106 -2.48 -1.78 -10.64
C ILE A 106 -3.44 -1.20 -11.68
N GLU A 107 -3.78 0.07 -11.54
CA GLU A 107 -4.54 0.80 -12.56
C GLU A 107 -3.63 1.31 -13.68
N LYS A 108 -4.17 1.43 -14.91
CA LYS A 108 -3.43 2.02 -16.04
C LYS A 108 -2.88 3.41 -15.70
N ALA A 109 -3.70 4.23 -15.04
CA ALA A 109 -3.33 5.58 -14.64
C ALA A 109 -2.18 5.56 -13.60
N GLN A 110 -2.21 4.62 -12.65
CA GLN A 110 -1.15 4.44 -11.67
C GLN A 110 0.18 4.05 -12.34
N LEU A 111 0.17 3.11 -13.29
CA LEU A 111 1.39 2.74 -14.04
C LEU A 111 1.98 3.94 -14.80
N ASN A 112 1.13 4.74 -15.45
CA ASN A 112 1.57 5.93 -16.17
C ASN A 112 2.19 6.98 -15.23
N SER A 113 1.52 7.27 -14.11
CA SER A 113 2.05 8.20 -13.10
C SER A 113 3.33 7.69 -12.45
N LEU A 114 3.43 6.39 -12.20
CA LEU A 114 4.63 5.75 -11.66
C LEU A 114 5.81 5.89 -12.62
N ALA A 115 5.61 5.64 -13.92
CA ALA A 115 6.68 5.78 -14.90
C ALA A 115 7.25 7.21 -14.95
N ILE A 116 6.38 8.23 -14.93
CA ILE A 116 6.79 9.63 -14.88
C ILE A 116 7.51 9.94 -13.54
N GLY A 117 6.92 9.47 -12.43
CA GLY A 117 7.45 9.69 -11.09
C GLY A 117 8.84 9.06 -10.89
N ILE A 118 9.10 7.89 -11.46
CA ILE A 118 10.41 7.23 -11.39
C ILE A 118 11.48 8.08 -12.09
N GLU A 119 11.22 8.61 -13.29
CA GLU A 119 12.24 9.41 -13.99
C GLU A 119 12.56 10.71 -13.24
N GLN A 120 11.54 11.37 -12.68
CA GLN A 120 11.73 12.54 -11.81
C GLN A 120 12.52 12.19 -10.54
N PHE A 121 12.18 11.07 -9.91
CA PHE A 121 12.83 10.60 -8.69
C PHE A 121 14.30 10.24 -8.92
N LEU A 122 14.61 9.53 -10.01
CA LEU A 122 15.99 9.20 -10.38
C LEU A 122 16.81 10.43 -10.74
N ALA A 123 16.21 11.45 -11.38
CA ALA A 123 16.86 12.73 -11.62
C ALA A 123 17.25 13.42 -10.30
N GLN A 124 16.33 13.47 -9.33
CA GLN A 124 16.59 14.01 -7.99
C GLN A 124 17.70 13.26 -7.25
N ILE A 125 17.72 11.92 -7.32
CA ILE A 125 18.79 11.11 -6.72
C ILE A 125 20.14 11.47 -7.36
N ASN A 126 20.20 11.62 -8.68
CA ASN A 126 21.42 11.97 -9.40
C ASN A 126 21.93 13.37 -9.06
N GLU A 127 21.03 14.35 -8.91
CA GLU A 127 21.38 15.70 -8.45
C GLU A 127 21.99 15.69 -7.05
N GLN A 128 21.43 14.90 -6.13
CA GLN A 128 21.92 14.78 -4.76
C GLN A 128 23.18 13.92 -4.64
N ASN A 129 23.48 13.09 -5.65
CA ASN A 129 24.61 12.17 -5.64
C ASN A 129 25.33 12.17 -7.01
N PRO A 130 26.06 13.25 -7.37
CA PRO A 130 26.60 13.45 -8.73
C PRO A 130 27.65 12.42 -9.17
N ASN A 131 28.21 11.67 -8.22
CA ASN A 131 29.22 10.64 -8.48
C ASN A 131 28.59 9.27 -8.78
N LEU A 132 27.27 9.11 -8.66
CA LEU A 132 26.60 7.87 -9.02
C LEU A 132 26.62 7.67 -10.53
N THR A 133 26.86 6.44 -10.96
CA THR A 133 26.68 6.08 -12.36
C THR A 133 25.21 6.22 -12.74
N GLU A 134 24.94 6.79 -13.90
CA GLU A 134 23.58 6.89 -14.41
C GLU A 134 22.95 5.50 -14.60
N ALA A 135 21.70 5.35 -14.17
CA ALA A 135 20.97 4.11 -14.36
C ALA A 135 20.64 3.91 -15.84
N SER A 136 21.03 2.79 -16.45
CA SER A 136 20.48 2.45 -17.78
C SER A 136 18.98 2.19 -17.68
N GLY A 137 18.26 2.56 -18.73
CA GLY A 137 16.85 2.21 -18.93
C GLY A 137 16.66 1.27 -20.12
N ASP A 138 17.72 0.68 -20.63
CA ASP A 138 17.64 -0.27 -21.73
C ASP A 138 17.08 -1.60 -21.22
N TYR A 139 16.12 -2.15 -21.94
CA TYR A 139 15.46 -3.40 -21.58
C TYR A 139 15.28 -4.30 -22.80
N VAL A 140 15.12 -5.59 -22.54
CA VAL A 140 14.72 -6.59 -23.55
C VAL A 140 13.22 -6.84 -23.36
N GLU A 141 12.41 -6.53 -24.37
CA GLU A 141 10.93 -6.61 -24.26
C GLU A 141 10.45 -7.98 -23.75
N ASP A 142 10.97 -9.08 -24.30
CA ASP A 142 10.54 -10.43 -23.91
C ASP A 142 10.80 -10.75 -22.43
N VAL A 143 11.81 -10.12 -21.82
CA VAL A 143 12.12 -10.28 -20.38
C VAL A 143 11.15 -9.47 -19.52
N MET A 144 10.62 -8.36 -20.04
CA MET A 144 9.70 -7.49 -19.31
C MET A 144 8.25 -8.00 -19.33
N ARG A 145 7.92 -8.96 -20.19
CA ARG A 145 6.55 -9.51 -20.32
C ARG A 145 6.13 -10.31 -19.09
N ILE A 146 4.87 -10.14 -18.67
CA ILE A 146 4.25 -11.02 -17.67
C ILE A 146 3.47 -12.12 -18.41
N ASN A 147 3.75 -13.38 -18.07
CA ASN A 147 3.10 -14.53 -18.69
C ASN A 147 2.06 -15.16 -17.74
N PRO A 148 0.84 -15.48 -18.22
CA PRO A 148 -0.13 -16.25 -17.44
C PRO A 148 0.37 -17.66 -17.09
N PRO A 149 -0.12 -18.27 -15.99
CA PRO A 149 -1.10 -17.73 -15.05
C PRO A 149 -0.50 -16.70 -14.08
N VAL A 150 -1.31 -15.72 -13.68
CA VAL A 150 -0.95 -14.75 -12.63
C VAL A 150 -1.89 -14.92 -11.44
N ASP A 151 -1.32 -14.82 -10.23
CA ASP A 151 -2.05 -14.92 -8.96
C ASP A 151 -1.85 -13.62 -8.15
N PRO A 152 -2.63 -12.57 -8.44
CA PRO A 152 -2.45 -11.27 -7.80
C PRO A 152 -2.91 -11.27 -6.34
N LEU A 153 -2.08 -10.73 -5.45
CA LEU A 153 -2.35 -10.70 -4.01
C LEU A 153 -3.43 -9.68 -3.62
N PHE A 154 -3.45 -8.52 -4.27
CA PHE A 154 -4.44 -7.46 -4.08
C PHE A 154 -4.42 -6.44 -5.24
N ARG A 155 -5.39 -5.52 -5.22
CA ARG A 155 -5.41 -4.33 -6.09
C ARG A 155 -4.80 -3.14 -5.35
N VAL A 156 -3.90 -2.43 -6.00
CA VAL A 156 -3.14 -1.32 -5.40
C VAL A 156 -3.99 -0.05 -5.35
N GLY A 157 -4.07 0.57 -4.17
CA GLY A 157 -4.65 1.89 -3.96
C GLY A 157 -3.60 2.99 -4.00
N GLU A 158 -2.45 2.76 -3.37
CA GLU A 158 -1.38 3.74 -3.24
C GLU A 158 -0.04 3.17 -3.69
N ILE A 159 0.78 4.03 -4.29
CA ILE A 159 2.14 3.74 -4.74
C ILE A 159 3.03 4.88 -4.29
N GLY A 160 4.23 4.56 -3.82
CA GLY A 160 5.29 5.57 -3.73
C GLY A 160 6.69 5.00 -3.77
N LEU A 161 7.66 5.91 -3.71
CA LEU A 161 9.06 5.65 -3.93
C LEU A 161 9.90 6.13 -2.75
N GLY A 162 10.93 5.36 -2.42
CA GLY A 162 11.99 5.74 -1.49
C GLY A 162 13.35 5.31 -2.04
N TYR A 163 14.42 5.83 -1.44
CA TYR A 163 15.78 5.50 -1.84
C TYR A 163 16.64 5.26 -0.61
N ASP A 164 17.28 4.10 -0.57
CA ASP A 164 18.31 3.76 0.39
C ASP A 164 19.67 4.04 -0.24
N LYS A 165 20.33 5.08 0.28
CA LYS A 165 21.63 5.53 -0.18
C LYS A 165 22.76 4.58 0.18
N ASP A 166 22.66 3.90 1.32
CA ASP A 166 23.72 3.02 1.81
C ASP A 166 23.79 1.74 0.96
N ARG A 167 22.63 1.30 0.46
CA ARG A 167 22.49 0.09 -0.38
C ARG A 167 22.42 0.38 -1.89
N ASP A 168 22.27 1.65 -2.30
CA ASP A 168 21.95 2.08 -3.67
C ASP A 168 20.70 1.35 -4.23
N LEU A 169 19.63 1.29 -3.44
CA LEU A 169 18.37 0.65 -3.82
C LEU A 169 17.21 1.63 -3.76
N VAL A 170 16.30 1.49 -4.73
CA VAL A 170 15.01 2.16 -4.73
C VAL A 170 13.97 1.20 -4.16
N VAL A 171 13.19 1.68 -3.18
CA VAL A 171 12.01 0.96 -2.69
C VAL A 171 10.77 1.50 -3.40
N LEU A 172 10.09 0.62 -4.13
CA LEU A 172 8.74 0.86 -4.63
C LEU A 172 7.76 0.25 -3.62
N PHE A 173 7.07 1.10 -2.85
CA PHE A 173 6.05 0.63 -1.92
C PHE A 173 4.67 0.69 -2.56
N VAL A 174 3.87 -0.34 -2.32
CA VAL A 174 2.47 -0.39 -2.75
C VAL A 174 1.57 -0.79 -1.58
N LYS A 175 0.40 -0.16 -1.51
CA LYS A 175 -0.62 -0.44 -0.49
C LYS A 175 -1.92 -0.86 -1.15
N GLU A 176 -2.58 -1.84 -0.55
CA GLU A 176 -3.89 -2.34 -0.97
C GLU A 176 -4.94 -1.23 -0.98
N ILE A 177 -5.80 -1.23 -2.01
CA ILE A 177 -6.97 -0.38 -2.03
C ILE A 177 -8.00 -0.92 -1.04
N LEU A 178 -8.54 -0.02 -0.23
CA LEU A 178 -9.56 -0.29 0.76
C LEU A 178 -10.84 0.46 0.41
N THR A 179 -11.97 -0.04 0.89
CA THR A 179 -13.26 0.64 0.79
C THR A 179 -13.40 1.68 1.91
N GLU A 180 -14.37 2.59 1.80
CA GLU A 180 -14.60 3.62 2.83
C GLU A 180 -15.02 3.05 4.20
N GLU A 181 -15.48 1.79 4.23
CA GLU A 181 -15.87 1.08 5.45
C GLU A 181 -14.69 0.38 6.13
N ASP A 182 -13.59 0.18 5.41
CA ASP A 182 -12.39 -0.48 5.92
C ASP A 182 -11.52 0.52 6.70
N ASP A 183 -10.83 0.03 7.73
CA ASP A 183 -9.82 0.81 8.45
C ASP A 183 -8.58 1.00 7.55
N PRO A 184 -8.16 2.24 7.24
CA PRO A 184 -7.01 2.52 6.37
C PRO A 184 -5.71 1.81 6.76
N GLU A 185 -5.52 1.46 8.04
CA GLU A 185 -4.29 0.82 8.51
C GLU A 185 -4.28 -0.70 8.25
N THR A 186 -5.40 -1.29 7.86
CA THR A 186 -5.52 -2.74 7.64
C THR A 186 -5.08 -3.19 6.25
N GLY A 187 -4.80 -2.27 5.33
CA GLY A 187 -4.45 -2.59 3.95
C GLY A 187 -3.11 -3.31 3.86
N ALA A 188 -3.04 -4.40 3.09
CA ALA A 188 -1.78 -5.10 2.87
C ALA A 188 -0.72 -4.20 2.21
N VAL A 189 0.55 -4.40 2.57
CA VAL A 189 1.67 -3.59 2.08
C VAL A 189 2.72 -4.49 1.45
N ILE A 190 3.28 -4.05 0.32
CA ILE A 190 4.44 -4.71 -0.30
C ILE A 190 5.50 -3.67 -0.62
N ARG A 191 6.76 -3.98 -0.32
CA ARG A 191 7.92 -3.17 -0.66
C ARG A 191 8.81 -3.95 -1.62
N PHE A 192 8.97 -3.43 -2.83
CA PHE A 192 9.87 -3.98 -3.83
C PHE A 192 11.17 -3.20 -3.82
N TRP A 193 12.26 -3.83 -3.38
CA TRP A 193 13.59 -3.22 -3.35
C TRP A 193 14.32 -3.59 -4.63
N ALA A 194 14.57 -2.60 -5.48
CA ALA A 194 15.16 -2.81 -6.80
C ALA A 194 16.27 -1.79 -7.06
N THR A 195 17.20 -2.16 -7.92
CA THR A 195 18.26 -1.24 -8.38
C THR A 195 17.66 -0.07 -9.16
N ARG A 196 18.37 1.07 -9.19
CA ARG A 196 17.97 2.24 -10.02
C ARG A 196 17.75 1.88 -11.49
N THR A 197 18.53 0.93 -12.02
CA THR A 197 18.37 0.40 -13.38
C THR A 197 17.07 -0.39 -13.54
N GLN A 198 16.75 -1.32 -12.64
CA GLN A 198 15.49 -2.07 -12.71
C GLN A 198 14.27 -1.15 -12.66
N VAL A 199 14.24 -0.15 -11.78
CA VAL A 199 13.10 0.78 -11.72
C VAL A 199 13.02 1.67 -12.96
N ARG A 200 14.15 2.10 -13.55
CA ARG A 200 14.15 2.85 -14.82
C ARG A 200 13.65 2.00 -15.99
N MET A 201 14.05 0.72 -16.05
CA MET A 201 13.53 -0.24 -17.01
C MET A 201 12.02 -0.40 -16.86
N LEU A 202 11.52 -0.59 -15.62
CA LEU A 202 10.09 -0.63 -15.31
C LEU A 202 9.37 0.62 -15.81
N ALA A 203 9.92 1.82 -15.57
CA ALA A 203 9.32 3.07 -16.00
C ALA A 203 9.18 3.15 -17.52
N ARG A 204 10.28 2.92 -18.25
CA ARG A 204 10.26 3.00 -19.72
C ARG A 204 9.39 1.93 -20.35
N TRP A 205 9.44 0.71 -19.83
CA TRP A 205 8.55 -0.37 -20.27
C TRP A 205 7.08 -0.05 -19.94
N GLY A 206 6.80 0.53 -18.77
CA GLY A 206 5.46 0.95 -18.36
C GLY A 206 4.83 1.94 -19.32
N VAL A 207 5.61 2.89 -19.86
CA VAL A 207 5.15 3.82 -20.91
C VAL A 207 4.67 3.05 -22.14
N GLU A 208 5.43 2.06 -22.60
CA GLU A 208 5.05 1.22 -23.74
C GLU A 208 3.78 0.39 -23.47
N VAL A 209 3.66 -0.21 -22.29
CA VAL A 209 2.48 -1.01 -21.91
C VAL A 209 1.21 -0.14 -21.89
N VAL A 210 1.32 1.08 -21.33
CA VAL A 210 0.22 2.06 -21.27
C VAL A 210 -0.16 2.57 -22.66
N SER A 211 0.82 2.78 -23.55
CA SER A 211 0.64 3.32 -24.90
C SER A 211 -0.04 2.35 -25.87
N ARG A 212 0.06 1.04 -25.63
CA ARG A 212 -0.56 -0.06 -26.42
C ARG A 212 -2.10 -0.14 -26.29
N GLY A 213 -2.76 1.01 -26.15
CA GLY A 213 -4.21 1.17 -26.14
C GLY A 213 -4.84 1.00 -27.52
N ARG A 214 -6.16 1.22 -27.57
CA ARG A 214 -6.90 1.26 -28.83
C ARG A 214 -6.28 2.31 -29.76
N PRO A 215 -6.07 2.01 -31.06
CA PRO A 215 -5.59 3.01 -32.00
C PRO A 215 -6.56 4.19 -32.03
N ILE A 216 -6.03 5.42 -32.07
CA ILE A 216 -6.85 6.64 -32.14
C ILE A 216 -7.24 6.89 -33.60
N CYS A 217 -8.51 7.23 -33.84
CA CYS A 217 -8.95 7.64 -35.17
C CYS A 217 -8.26 8.95 -35.58
N PRO A 218 -7.53 9.00 -36.72
CA PRO A 218 -6.82 10.19 -37.15
C PRO A 218 -7.74 11.35 -37.52
N GLN A 219 -9.05 11.11 -37.71
CA GLN A 219 -10.01 12.15 -38.07
C GLN A 219 -10.71 12.73 -36.84
N CYS A 220 -11.32 11.91 -35.99
CA CYS A 220 -12.11 12.39 -34.84
C CYS A 220 -11.35 12.40 -33.52
N GLY A 221 -10.17 11.77 -33.43
CA GLY A 221 -9.38 11.69 -32.20
C GLY A 221 -9.95 10.71 -31.17
N GLN A 222 -10.98 9.93 -31.49
CA GLN A 222 -11.57 8.95 -30.58
C GLN A 222 -10.86 7.58 -30.67
N PRO A 223 -10.78 6.81 -29.58
CA PRO A 223 -10.27 5.45 -29.61
C PRO A 223 -11.12 4.54 -30.52
N MET A 224 -10.47 3.71 -31.33
CA MET A 224 -11.14 2.79 -32.24
C MET A 224 -11.32 1.41 -31.60
N GLU A 225 -12.53 0.86 -31.67
CA GLU A 225 -12.75 -0.55 -31.34
C GLU A 225 -12.13 -1.45 -32.43
N PRO A 226 -11.68 -2.67 -32.10
CA PRO A 226 -11.17 -3.64 -33.08
C PRO A 226 -12.19 -3.97 -34.19
N GLU A 227 -13.48 -3.93 -33.87
CA GLU A 227 -14.59 -4.21 -34.80
C GLU A 227 -14.97 -3.00 -35.68
N GLY A 228 -14.21 -1.92 -35.61
CA GLY A 228 -14.48 -0.65 -36.28
C GLY A 228 -15.06 0.40 -35.32
N HIS A 229 -14.93 1.69 -35.66
CA HIS A 229 -15.51 2.77 -34.86
C HIS A 229 -16.39 3.67 -35.70
N PHE A 230 -17.45 4.19 -35.09
CA PHE A 230 -18.26 5.22 -35.71
C PHE A 230 -17.50 6.56 -35.68
N CYS A 231 -17.11 7.07 -36.86
CA CYS A 231 -16.46 8.37 -37.00
C CYS A 231 -17.48 9.45 -37.40
N PRO A 232 -17.84 10.39 -36.51
CA PRO A 232 -18.79 11.46 -36.87
C PRO A 232 -18.29 12.36 -38.02
N LYS A 233 -16.97 12.49 -38.19
CA LYS A 233 -16.36 13.32 -39.25
C LYS A 233 -16.31 12.65 -40.63
N LYS A 234 -16.70 11.38 -40.73
CA LYS A 234 -16.61 10.58 -41.97
C LYS A 234 -17.99 10.15 -42.46
N ASN A 235 -18.98 11.04 -42.43
CA ASN A 235 -20.36 10.80 -42.91
C ASN A 235 -20.93 9.39 -42.58
N GLY A 236 -20.63 8.84 -41.40
CA GLY A 236 -21.27 7.63 -40.87
C GLY A 236 -20.83 6.25 -41.40
N HIS A 237 -19.72 6.11 -42.14
CA HIS A 237 -19.29 4.77 -42.61
C HIS A 237 -18.39 4.03 -41.59
N LEU A 238 -18.80 2.81 -41.23
CA LEU A 238 -17.98 1.83 -40.50
C LEU A 238 -16.94 1.21 -41.47
N HIS A 239 -15.70 1.06 -41.00
CA HIS A 239 -14.64 0.32 -41.67
C HIS A 239 -14.00 -0.65 -40.67
#